data_AF-B3NV56-F1
#
_entry.id   AF-B3NV56-F1
#
_cell.length_a   1.000
_cell.length_b   1.000
_cell.length_c   1.000
_cell.angle_alpha   90.00
_cell.angle_beta   90.00
_cell.angle_gamma   90.00
#
_symmetry.space_group_name_H-M   'P 1'
#
loop_
_entity.id
_entity.type
_entity.pdbx_description
1 polymer ?
#
loop_
_entity_poly.entity_id
_entity_poly.type
_entity_poly.pdbx_seq_one_letter_code
_entity_poly.pdbx_strand_id
1 'polypeptide(L)'
;MLQNVRQVVVAPGRPRIGVFYKQSELMRMLPEIPKLRSFFDLFVVNGRGLEAGGEKLEAIVCMERCIRLRDVADCLRTMGLSPSDDAVRKLLEEHVSWREAMGINIAQRATFVLVLTLYCQLAELEAEKVVVDKGSFVENALRVLRSRDPQGTGMLPYSELRRMLTTMGNHRLEETEAYGVLHRAVDIDGNVHYEHLVRQLFAKDPLAEERLQQAQLFLQAVGRNAIDMDMSKRDEFIHAIRLADPMSSGYIQPERLLEVLNRNDEQFTSEELKLLTEGMEDIQCDRGINYRRFLQLIMNE
;
A
#
# COMPACT_ATOMS: atom_id res chain seq x y z
N MET A 1 19.39 11.07 -32.03
CA MET A 1 18.51 11.06 -30.84
C MET A 1 18.02 9.64 -30.65
N LEU A 2 18.66 8.86 -29.78
CA LEU A 2 18.24 7.50 -29.44
C LEU A 2 18.00 7.47 -27.94
N GLN A 3 16.80 7.01 -27.59
CA GLN A 3 16.18 7.11 -26.29
C GLN A 3 16.91 6.28 -25.23
N ASN A 4 17.03 6.87 -24.04
CA ASN A 4 17.54 6.26 -22.83
C ASN A 4 16.65 5.07 -22.41
N VAL A 5 17.17 3.85 -22.60
CA VAL A 5 16.70 2.67 -21.88
C VAL A 5 17.17 2.81 -20.43
N ARG A 6 16.26 3.23 -19.53
CA ARG A 6 16.49 3.16 -18.09
C ARG A 6 16.56 1.69 -17.69
N GLN A 7 17.78 1.16 -17.62
CA GLN A 7 18.06 -0.10 -16.94
C GLN A 7 17.67 0.06 -15.47
N VAL A 8 16.63 -0.65 -15.05
CA VAL A 8 16.30 -0.82 -13.64
C VAL A 8 17.41 -1.67 -13.03
N VAL A 9 18.30 -1.02 -12.28
CA VAL A 9 19.35 -1.68 -11.49
C VAL A 9 18.67 -2.50 -10.39
N VAL A 10 18.62 -3.81 -10.58
CA VAL A 10 18.11 -4.76 -9.57
C VAL A 10 19.19 -4.99 -8.53
N ALA A 11 18.99 -4.48 -7.31
CA ALA A 11 19.87 -4.74 -6.17
C ALA A 11 19.91 -6.25 -5.81
N PRO A 12 21.08 -6.81 -5.43
CA PRO A 12 21.24 -8.24 -5.21
C PRO A 12 20.66 -8.67 -3.85
N GLY A 13 19.98 -9.82 -3.82
CA GLY A 13 19.44 -10.45 -2.59
C GLY A 13 17.92 -10.43 -2.44
N ARG A 14 17.16 -9.87 -3.38
CA ARG A 14 15.69 -9.82 -3.29
C ARG A 14 15.07 -11.15 -3.76
N PRO A 15 14.11 -11.73 -3.01
CA PRO A 15 13.32 -12.83 -3.53
C PRO A 15 12.58 -12.37 -4.79
N ARG A 16 12.79 -13.06 -5.91
CA ARG A 16 12.06 -12.80 -7.15
C ARG A 16 10.65 -13.34 -6.99
N ILE A 17 9.76 -12.51 -6.49
CA ILE A 17 8.33 -12.82 -6.44
C ILE A 17 7.75 -12.54 -7.82
N GLY A 18 7.25 -13.58 -8.47
CA GLY A 18 6.64 -13.49 -9.80
C GLY A 18 5.18 -13.12 -9.72
N VAL A 19 4.60 -12.75 -10.87
CA VAL A 19 3.16 -12.40 -10.98
C VAL A 19 2.24 -13.62 -10.88
N PHE A 20 2.83 -14.82 -10.79
CA PHE A 20 2.16 -16.11 -10.82
C PHE A 20 2.02 -16.74 -9.44
N TYR A 21 1.65 -15.94 -8.43
CA TYR A 21 1.32 -16.40 -7.10
C TYR A 21 -0.09 -15.95 -6.70
N LYS A 22 -0.79 -16.83 -5.97
CA LYS A 22 -2.06 -16.48 -5.35
C LYS A 22 -1.84 -15.48 -4.22
N GLN A 23 -2.84 -14.67 -3.91
CA GLN A 23 -2.81 -13.75 -2.77
C GLN A 23 -2.48 -14.52 -1.47
N SER A 24 -3.10 -15.68 -1.25
CA SER A 24 -2.83 -16.50 -0.05
C SER A 24 -1.40 -17.04 0.03
N GLU A 25 -0.73 -17.24 -1.11
CA GLU A 25 0.67 -17.67 -1.16
C GLU A 25 1.60 -16.48 -0.86
N LEU A 26 1.32 -15.33 -1.47
CA LEU A 26 2.05 -14.08 -1.22
C LEU A 26 1.97 -13.69 0.26
N MET A 27 0.80 -13.80 0.88
CA MET A 27 0.58 -13.52 2.30
C MET A 27 1.41 -14.43 3.23
N ARG A 28 1.72 -15.67 2.81
CA ARG A 28 2.60 -16.58 3.56
C ARG A 28 4.08 -16.26 3.37
N MET A 29 4.46 -15.77 2.19
CA MET A 29 5.85 -15.44 1.85
C MET A 29 6.29 -14.08 2.39
N LEU A 30 5.34 -13.18 2.62
CA LEU A 30 5.60 -11.79 3.03
C LEU A 30 4.91 -11.53 4.39
N PRO A 31 5.57 -11.84 5.52
CA PRO A 31 4.94 -11.85 6.86
C PRO A 31 4.47 -10.48 7.37
N GLU A 32 4.98 -9.37 6.81
CA GLU A 32 4.50 -8.03 7.15
C GLU A 32 3.18 -7.68 6.45
N ILE A 33 2.87 -8.28 5.30
CA ILE A 33 1.64 -7.98 4.55
C ILE A 33 0.38 -8.42 5.32
N PRO A 34 0.31 -9.62 5.94
CA PRO A 34 -0.80 -9.96 6.83
C PRO A 34 -0.98 -8.98 8.00
N LYS A 35 0.11 -8.41 8.53
CA LYS A 35 0.03 -7.41 9.60
C LYS A 35 -0.59 -6.12 9.09
N LEU A 36 -0.11 -5.61 7.95
CA LEU A 36 -0.73 -4.46 7.27
C LEU A 36 -2.20 -4.72 6.95
N ARG A 37 -2.52 -5.93 6.48
CA ARG A 37 -3.90 -6.35 6.21
C ARG A 37 -4.75 -6.36 7.48
N SER A 38 -4.19 -6.78 8.62
CA SER A 38 -4.91 -6.76 9.89
C SER A 38 -5.25 -5.33 10.33
N PHE A 39 -4.36 -4.36 10.11
CA PHE A 39 -4.67 -2.94 10.36
C PHE A 39 -5.77 -2.45 9.43
N PHE A 40 -5.71 -2.79 8.13
CA PHE A 40 -6.77 -2.45 7.18
C PHE A 40 -8.12 -3.04 7.58
N ASP A 41 -8.15 -4.31 8.00
CA ASP A 41 -9.37 -5.01 8.39
C ASP A 41 -10.06 -4.37 9.61
N LEU A 42 -9.37 -3.58 10.45
CA LEU A 42 -9.98 -2.80 11.54
C LEU A 42 -10.94 -1.72 11.03
N PHE A 43 -10.71 -1.21 9.82
CA PHE A 43 -11.50 -0.14 9.20
C PHE A 43 -12.55 -0.68 8.22
N VAL A 44 -12.52 -1.98 7.93
CA VAL A 44 -13.49 -2.60 7.02
C VAL A 44 -14.85 -2.57 7.68
N VAL A 45 -15.72 -1.74 7.12
CA VAL A 45 -17.13 -1.70 7.49
C VAL A 45 -17.77 -2.98 6.96
N ASN A 46 -17.92 -3.98 7.83
CA ASN A 46 -18.79 -5.12 7.54
C ASN A 46 -20.17 -4.55 7.22
N GLY A 47 -20.70 -4.84 6.03
CA GLY A 47 -22.01 -4.38 5.56
C GLY A 47 -23.18 -5.01 6.34
N ARG A 48 -23.22 -4.83 7.66
CA ARG A 48 -24.36 -5.12 8.53
C ARG A 48 -24.51 -3.98 9.52
N GLY A 49 -25.15 -2.91 9.08
CA GLY A 49 -25.51 -1.79 9.94
C GLY A 49 -26.17 -0.66 9.16
N LEU A 50 -27.49 -0.77 9.02
CA LEU A 50 -28.50 0.27 8.75
C LEU A 50 -28.08 1.52 7.96
N GLU A 51 -28.70 1.73 6.79
CA GLU A 51 -29.68 2.83 6.67
C GLU A 51 -30.86 2.37 5.80
N ALA A 52 -32.06 2.58 6.34
CA ALA A 52 -33.32 2.44 5.66
C ALA A 52 -33.53 3.66 4.75
N GLY A 53 -33.72 3.46 3.46
CA GLY A 53 -33.99 4.53 2.51
C GLY A 53 -33.77 4.02 1.11
N GLY A 54 -34.87 3.67 0.44
CA GLY A 54 -34.82 3.02 -0.86
C GLY A 54 -34.21 3.89 -1.93
N GLU A 55 -33.22 3.36 -2.63
CA GLU A 55 -33.13 3.38 -4.08
C GLU A 55 -32.19 2.23 -4.47
N LYS A 56 -32.65 1.41 -5.43
CA LYS A 56 -31.89 0.30 -6.01
C LYS A 56 -30.70 0.89 -6.78
N LEU A 57 -29.61 1.18 -6.09
CA LEU A 57 -28.32 1.33 -6.75
C LEU A 57 -27.71 -0.08 -6.79
N GLU A 58 -27.63 -0.60 -8.01
CA GLU A 58 -27.10 -1.92 -8.32
C GLU A 58 -25.86 -2.18 -7.48
N ALA A 59 -25.98 -3.16 -6.60
CA ALA A 59 -24.87 -3.67 -5.83
C ALA A 59 -23.85 -4.21 -6.83
N ILE A 60 -22.85 -3.39 -7.16
CA ILE A 60 -21.57 -3.90 -7.60
C ILE A 60 -21.14 -4.79 -6.44
N VAL A 61 -21.31 -6.10 -6.65
CA VAL A 61 -20.88 -7.16 -5.74
C VAL A 61 -19.35 -7.15 -5.79
N CYS A 62 -18.73 -6.15 -5.16
CA CYS A 62 -17.36 -6.27 -4.71
C CYS A 62 -17.41 -7.23 -3.53
N MET A 63 -17.15 -8.51 -3.80
CA MET A 63 -16.80 -9.50 -2.77
C MET A 63 -15.53 -9.10 -2.01
N GLU A 64 -14.81 -8.09 -2.49
CA GLU A 64 -13.67 -7.51 -1.82
C GLU A 64 -14.04 -6.60 -0.64
N ARG A 65 -13.28 -6.76 0.44
CA ARG A 65 -13.36 -5.91 1.64
C ARG A 65 -12.80 -4.53 1.33
N CYS A 66 -13.64 -3.49 1.46
CA CYS A 66 -13.26 -2.11 1.22
C CYS A 66 -13.57 -1.20 2.41
N ILE A 67 -12.73 -0.18 2.61
CA ILE A 67 -12.92 0.89 3.60
C ILE A 67 -13.47 2.14 2.92
N ARG A 68 -14.04 3.10 3.66
CA ARG A 68 -14.48 4.38 3.07
C ARG A 68 -13.26 5.27 2.83
N LEU A 69 -13.29 6.12 1.80
CA LEU A 69 -12.17 7.01 1.47
C LEU A 69 -11.75 7.92 2.64
N ARG A 70 -12.72 8.38 3.43
CA ARG A 70 -12.46 9.20 4.63
C ARG A 70 -11.65 8.48 5.73
N ASP A 71 -11.74 7.15 5.79
CA ASP A 71 -11.06 6.33 6.79
C ASP A 71 -9.63 5.93 6.34
N VAL A 72 -9.23 6.27 5.10
CA VAL A 72 -7.92 5.89 4.53
C VAL A 72 -6.77 6.56 5.30
N ALA A 73 -6.91 7.84 5.67
CA ALA A 73 -5.86 8.54 6.41
C ALA A 73 -5.60 7.88 7.77
N ASP A 74 -6.66 7.55 8.51
CA ASP A 74 -6.56 6.88 9.82
C ASP A 74 -6.03 5.45 9.70
N CYS A 75 -6.40 4.75 8.61
CA CYS A 75 -5.87 3.44 8.29
C CYS A 75 -4.35 3.49 8.05
N LEU A 76 -3.86 4.43 7.24
CA LEU A 76 -2.43 4.65 6.99
C LEU A 76 -1.68 5.04 8.26
N ARG A 77 -2.29 5.84 9.14
CA ARG A 77 -1.75 6.16 10.47
C ARG A 77 -1.56 4.92 11.34
N THR A 78 -2.56 4.05 11.34
CA THR A 78 -2.52 2.78 12.08
C THR A 78 -1.46 1.83 11.52
N MET A 79 -1.16 1.91 10.23
CA MET A 79 -0.06 1.17 9.58
C MET A 79 1.34 1.75 9.90
N GLY A 80 1.42 2.89 10.58
CA GLY A 80 2.68 3.50 11.05
C GLY A 80 3.19 4.68 10.23
N LEU A 81 2.41 5.18 9.27
CA LEU A 81 2.72 6.44 8.58
C LEU A 81 2.13 7.65 9.33
N SER A 82 2.58 8.86 9.03
CA SER A 82 1.96 10.08 9.58
C SER A 82 1.67 11.10 8.47
N PRO A 83 0.84 10.75 7.46
CA PRO A 83 0.58 11.65 6.35
C PRO A 83 -0.38 12.78 6.78
N SER A 84 -0.21 13.96 6.16
CA SER A 84 -1.20 15.03 6.26
C SER A 84 -2.45 14.67 5.45
N ASP A 85 -3.62 15.10 5.94
CA ASP A 85 -4.89 14.85 5.24
C ASP A 85 -4.89 15.41 3.82
N ASP A 86 -4.21 16.55 3.60
CA ASP A 86 -4.06 17.15 2.27
C ASP A 86 -3.21 16.29 1.33
N ALA A 87 -2.16 15.63 1.83
CA ALA A 87 -1.33 14.75 1.02
C ALA A 87 -2.10 13.48 0.61
N VAL A 88 -2.86 12.89 1.54
CA VAL A 88 -3.72 11.74 1.26
C VAL A 88 -4.80 12.11 0.25
N ARG A 89 -5.46 13.26 0.45
CA ARG A 89 -6.52 13.76 -0.45
C ARG A 89 -6.00 13.98 -1.87
N LYS A 90 -4.85 14.65 -2.01
CA LYS A 90 -4.23 14.90 -3.32
C LYS A 90 -3.92 13.60 -4.06
N LEU A 91 -3.32 12.61 -3.38
CA LEU A 91 -3.05 11.31 -4.00
C LEU A 91 -4.33 10.56 -4.37
N LEU A 92 -5.35 10.61 -3.52
CA LEU A 92 -6.66 10.03 -3.83
C LEU A 92 -7.29 10.71 -5.05
N GLU A 93 -7.28 12.04 -5.13
CA GLU A 93 -7.78 12.80 -6.28
C GLU A 93 -7.01 12.47 -7.57
N GLU A 94 -5.68 12.32 -7.50
CA GLU A 94 -4.85 11.89 -8.63
C GLU A 94 -5.24 10.49 -9.12
N HIS A 95 -5.41 9.53 -8.20
CA HIS A 95 -5.85 8.17 -8.54
C HIS A 95 -7.28 8.13 -9.05
N VAL A 96 -8.18 8.96 -8.51
CA VAL A 96 -9.59 9.05 -8.94
C VAL A 96 -9.67 9.66 -10.34
N SER A 97 -9.02 10.81 -10.56
CA SER A 97 -9.01 11.53 -11.83
C SER A 97 -8.40 10.69 -12.96
N TRP A 98 -7.30 9.98 -12.68
CA TRP A 98 -6.67 9.07 -13.65
C TRP A 98 -7.63 7.94 -14.09
N ARG A 99 -8.44 7.41 -13.17
CA ARG A 99 -9.42 6.34 -13.47
C ARG A 99 -10.69 6.84 -14.12
N GLU A 100 -11.18 8.02 -13.74
CA GLU A 100 -12.29 8.68 -14.43
C GLU A 100 -11.93 8.94 -15.89
N ALA A 101 -10.68 9.33 -16.18
CA ALA A 101 -10.18 9.47 -17.54
C ALA A 101 -10.13 8.14 -18.32
N MET A 102 -10.06 7.00 -17.63
CA MET A 102 -10.17 5.65 -18.20
C MET A 102 -11.60 5.10 -18.25
N GLY A 103 -12.60 5.87 -17.81
CA GLY A 103 -14.01 5.46 -17.79
C GLY A 103 -14.38 4.48 -16.69
N ILE A 104 -13.52 4.29 -15.68
CA ILE A 104 -13.76 3.39 -14.54
C ILE A 104 -14.50 4.20 -13.45
N ASN A 105 -15.79 3.91 -13.25
CA ASN A 105 -16.59 4.57 -12.22
C ASN A 105 -16.24 3.99 -10.84
N ILE A 106 -15.58 4.78 -9.99
CA ILE A 106 -15.09 4.30 -8.70
C ILE A 106 -16.17 4.51 -7.64
N ALA A 107 -16.56 3.42 -6.97
CA ALA A 107 -17.27 3.53 -5.71
C ALA A 107 -16.43 4.34 -4.71
N GLN A 108 -17.04 5.12 -3.81
CA GLN A 108 -16.37 5.91 -2.76
C GLN A 108 -15.67 5.04 -1.68
N ARG A 109 -14.98 3.97 -2.08
CA ARG A 109 -14.41 2.93 -1.23
C ARG A 109 -13.01 2.55 -1.71
N ALA A 110 -12.10 2.30 -0.78
CA ALA A 110 -10.73 1.88 -1.05
C ALA A 110 -10.55 0.40 -0.75
N THR A 111 -10.00 -0.35 -1.71
CA THR A 111 -9.55 -1.74 -1.54
C THR A 111 -8.22 -1.77 -0.78
N PHE A 112 -7.85 -2.94 -0.26
CA PHE A 112 -6.56 -3.13 0.40
C PHE A 112 -5.39 -2.79 -0.54
N VAL A 113 -5.49 -3.16 -1.82
CA VAL A 113 -4.44 -2.88 -2.82
C VAL A 113 -4.28 -1.37 -3.02
N LEU A 114 -5.37 -0.60 -3.11
CA LEU A 114 -5.30 0.86 -3.19
C LEU A 114 -4.60 1.47 -1.97
N VAL A 115 -5.00 1.06 -0.76
CA VAL A 115 -4.39 1.58 0.48
C VAL A 115 -2.90 1.25 0.53
N LEU A 116 -2.50 0.05 0.10
CA LEU A 116 -1.10 -0.35 0.08
C LEU A 116 -0.29 0.43 -0.98
N THR A 117 -0.89 0.75 -2.13
CA THR A 117 -0.28 1.64 -3.13
C THR A 117 -0.03 3.03 -2.54
N LEU A 118 -1.02 3.62 -1.87
CA LEU A 118 -0.88 4.91 -1.20
C LEU A 118 0.17 4.86 -0.08
N TYR A 119 0.22 3.76 0.68
CA TYR A 119 1.23 3.53 1.71
C TYR A 119 2.64 3.60 1.12
N CYS A 120 2.91 2.90 0.01
CA CYS A 120 4.22 2.93 -0.65
C CYS A 120 4.58 4.33 -1.16
N GLN A 121 3.64 5.01 -1.83
CA GLN A 121 3.87 6.37 -2.37
C GLN A 121 4.16 7.38 -1.26
N LEU A 122 3.40 7.35 -0.17
CA LEU A 122 3.59 8.26 0.96
C LEU A 122 4.89 7.96 1.72
N ALA A 123 5.23 6.69 1.90
CA ALA A 123 6.48 6.31 2.54
C ALA A 123 7.71 6.74 1.73
N GLU A 124 7.63 6.68 0.39
CA GLU A 124 8.68 7.20 -0.50
C GLU A 124 8.78 8.73 -0.45
N LEU A 125 7.64 9.44 -0.49
CA LEU A 125 7.61 10.89 -0.34
C LEU A 125 8.13 11.34 1.04
N GLU A 126 7.80 10.61 2.10
CA GLU A 126 8.37 10.84 3.42
C GLU A 126 9.87 10.57 3.40
N ALA A 127 10.35 9.46 2.83
CA ALA A 127 11.77 9.14 2.73
C ALA A 127 12.57 10.23 1.97
N GLU A 128 12.03 10.76 0.87
CA GLU A 128 12.64 11.87 0.14
C GLU A 128 12.67 13.17 0.96
N LYS A 129 11.56 13.50 1.64
CA LYS A 129 11.51 14.66 2.56
C LYS A 129 12.42 14.48 3.77
N VAL A 130 12.59 13.25 4.27
CA VAL A 130 13.46 12.89 5.39
C VAL A 130 14.93 13.15 5.08
N VAL A 131 15.38 12.77 3.88
CA VAL A 131 16.78 12.96 3.46
C VAL A 131 17.14 14.45 3.37
N VAL A 132 16.15 15.31 3.06
CA VAL A 132 16.36 16.76 2.96
C VAL A 132 16.13 17.48 4.30
N ASP A 133 15.18 17.02 5.13
CA ASP A 133 14.63 17.85 6.21
C ASP A 133 14.57 17.20 7.60
N LYS A 134 14.77 15.88 7.82
CA LYS A 134 14.72 15.33 9.20
C LYS A 134 15.90 15.75 10.09
N GLY A 135 17.09 15.90 9.51
CA GLY A 135 18.23 16.51 10.23
C GLY A 135 17.95 17.95 10.62
N SER A 136 17.24 18.69 9.77
CA SER A 136 16.79 20.07 10.01
C SER A 136 15.67 20.13 11.05
N PHE A 137 14.61 19.32 10.92
CA PHE A 137 13.44 19.36 11.79
C PHE A 137 13.74 18.89 13.22
N VAL A 138 14.45 17.76 13.38
CA VAL A 138 14.86 17.28 14.71
C VAL A 138 15.77 18.32 15.38
N GLU A 139 16.73 18.88 14.64
CA GLU A 139 17.62 19.92 15.18
C GLU A 139 16.86 21.23 15.47
N ASN A 140 15.85 21.57 14.66
CA ASN A 140 14.99 22.73 14.88
C ASN A 140 14.14 22.56 16.15
N ALA A 141 13.51 21.40 16.33
CA ALA A 141 12.76 21.07 17.53
C ALA A 141 13.65 21.08 18.77
N LEU A 142 14.82 20.44 18.69
CA LEU A 142 15.81 20.46 19.79
C LEU A 142 16.32 21.87 20.07
N ARG A 143 16.55 22.71 19.06
CA ARG A 143 17.00 24.09 19.23
C ARG A 143 15.97 24.94 19.98
N VAL A 144 14.68 24.80 19.66
CA VAL A 144 13.59 25.49 20.39
C VAL A 144 13.55 25.01 21.84
N LEU A 145 13.66 23.70 22.07
CA LEU A 145 13.63 23.14 23.43
C LEU A 145 14.87 23.53 24.24
N ARG A 146 16.06 23.53 23.63
CA ARG A 146 17.30 24.04 24.25
C ARG A 146 17.23 25.52 24.59
N SER A 147 16.52 26.34 23.79
CA SER A 147 16.29 27.76 24.14
C SER A 147 15.48 27.95 25.42
N ARG A 148 14.72 26.92 25.84
CA ARG A 148 13.93 26.89 27.07
C ARG A 148 14.64 26.19 28.23
N ASP A 149 15.76 25.53 27.96
CA ASP A 149 16.66 24.93 28.95
C ASP A 149 17.96 25.75 29.01
N PRO A 150 17.96 26.92 29.68
CA PRO A 150 19.14 27.77 29.78
C PRO A 150 20.30 27.11 30.54
N GLN A 151 20.03 26.04 31.30
CA GLN A 151 21.03 25.29 32.04
C GLN A 151 21.63 24.13 31.23
N GLY A 152 21.07 23.82 30.05
CA GLY A 152 21.55 22.75 29.17
C GLY A 152 21.50 21.36 29.82
N THR A 153 20.55 21.15 30.73
CA THR A 153 20.36 19.88 31.45
C THR A 153 19.82 18.76 30.57
N GLY A 154 19.23 19.08 29.42
CA GLY A 154 18.52 18.13 28.56
C GLY A 154 17.14 17.75 29.11
N MET A 155 16.64 18.48 30.12
CA MET A 155 15.36 18.25 30.79
C MET A 155 14.52 19.52 30.84
N LEU A 156 13.20 19.35 30.76
CA LEU A 156 12.23 20.43 30.93
C LEU A 156 11.08 19.97 31.84
N PRO A 157 10.50 20.87 32.66
CA PRO A 157 9.35 20.52 33.49
C PRO A 157 8.16 20.05 32.65
N TYR A 158 7.45 19.01 33.13
CA TYR A 158 6.27 18.48 32.45
C TYR A 158 5.23 19.56 32.12
N SER A 159 4.96 20.46 33.07
CA SER A 159 3.98 21.55 32.92
C SER A 159 4.35 22.52 31.80
N GLU A 160 5.65 22.78 31.61
CA GLU A 160 6.14 23.70 30.59
C GLU A 160 6.07 23.06 29.20
N LEU A 161 6.53 21.82 29.05
CA LEU A 161 6.42 21.06 27.80
C LEU A 161 4.96 20.86 27.39
N ARG A 162 4.08 20.52 28.34
CA ARG A 162 2.64 20.39 28.11
C ARG A 162 2.05 21.68 27.57
N ARG A 163 2.34 22.82 28.21
CA ARG A 163 1.91 24.14 27.75
C ARG A 163 2.45 24.46 26.36
N MET A 164 3.70 24.12 26.05
CA MET A 164 4.28 24.35 24.73
C MET A 164 3.54 23.55 23.65
N LEU A 165 3.27 22.26 23.88
CA LEU A 165 2.56 21.40 22.92
C LEU A 165 1.10 21.81 22.66
N THR A 166 0.42 22.34 23.69
CA THR A 166 -0.98 22.78 23.57
C THR A 166 -1.13 24.23 23.10
N THR A 167 -0.11 25.07 23.29
CA THR A 167 -0.20 26.52 23.01
C THR A 167 0.60 26.96 21.76
N MET A 168 1.69 26.27 21.44
CA MET A 168 2.66 26.68 20.41
C MET A 168 2.71 25.68 19.23
N GLY A 169 2.73 26.20 18.00
CA GLY A 169 2.81 25.42 16.76
C GLY A 169 1.57 25.56 15.87
N ASN A 170 1.72 25.19 14.59
CA ASN A 170 0.61 25.20 13.62
C ASN A 170 -0.39 24.03 13.85
N HIS A 171 0.08 22.96 14.51
CA HIS A 171 -0.73 21.82 14.93
C HIS A 171 -0.64 21.70 16.45
N ARG A 172 -1.60 22.31 17.15
CA ARG A 172 -1.73 22.21 18.59
C ARG A 172 -2.28 20.83 18.95
N LEU A 173 -1.62 20.16 19.89
CA LEU A 173 -2.12 18.90 20.42
C LEU A 173 -3.25 19.17 21.42
N GLU A 174 -4.25 18.30 21.43
CA GLU A 174 -5.25 18.30 22.49
C GLU A 174 -4.64 17.87 23.83
N GLU A 175 -5.31 18.21 24.93
CA GLU A 175 -4.82 17.93 26.28
C GLU A 175 -4.57 16.44 26.53
N THR A 176 -5.41 15.59 25.92
CA THR A 176 -5.34 14.13 25.95
C THR A 176 -4.14 13.60 25.17
N GLU A 177 -3.87 14.18 24.00
CA GLU A 177 -2.74 13.83 23.15
C GLU A 177 -1.41 14.24 23.78
N ALA A 178 -1.33 15.48 24.32
CA ALA A 178 -0.16 15.97 25.03
C ALA A 178 0.16 15.11 26.26
N TYR A 179 -0.86 14.69 27.01
CA TYR A 179 -0.70 13.74 28.11
C TYR A 179 -0.14 12.40 27.62
N GLY A 180 -0.70 11.86 26.53
CA GLY A 180 -0.27 10.57 25.96
C GLY A 180 1.19 10.55 25.54
N VAL A 181 1.70 11.67 25.00
CA VAL A 181 3.11 11.81 24.59
C VAL A 181 4.03 11.98 25.80
N LEU A 182 3.70 12.87 26.72
CA LEU A 182 4.61 13.28 27.79
C LEU A 182 4.65 12.31 28.98
N HIS A 183 3.54 11.65 29.29
CA HIS A 183 3.44 10.81 30.49
C HIS A 183 4.41 9.62 30.49
N ARG A 184 4.81 9.15 29.30
CA ARG A 184 5.78 8.05 29.15
C ARG A 184 7.25 8.48 29.30
N ALA A 185 7.52 9.79 29.33
CA ALA A 185 8.86 10.36 29.35
C ALA A 185 9.13 11.21 30.60
N VAL A 186 8.22 11.19 31.58
CA VAL A 186 8.34 11.86 32.87
C VAL A 186 9.19 11.02 33.83
N ASP A 187 10.13 11.66 34.51
CA ASP A 187 10.89 11.10 35.62
C ASP A 187 10.14 11.23 36.96
N ILE A 188 10.76 10.73 38.03
CA ILE A 188 10.17 10.75 39.39
C ILE A 188 10.02 12.19 39.91
N ASP A 189 10.82 13.13 39.39
CA ASP A 189 10.85 14.54 39.79
C ASP A 189 9.88 15.41 38.97
N GLY A 190 9.15 14.82 38.03
CA GLY A 190 8.19 15.53 37.17
C GLY A 190 8.82 16.29 36.00
N ASN A 191 10.09 16.00 35.69
CA ASN A 191 10.78 16.53 34.52
C ASN A 191 10.71 15.53 33.37
N VAL A 192 10.88 16.04 32.15
CA VAL A 192 10.85 15.27 30.92
C VAL A 192 12.20 15.42 30.23
N HIS A 193 12.83 14.28 29.91
CA HIS A 193 14.02 14.22 29.09
C HIS A 193 13.67 14.53 27.62
N TYR A 194 13.55 15.81 27.29
CA TYR A 194 13.05 16.24 25.99
C TYR A 194 13.94 15.79 24.83
N GLU A 195 15.27 15.72 25.02
CA GLU A 195 16.16 15.24 23.96
C GLU A 195 15.93 13.77 23.65
N HIS A 196 15.68 12.96 24.68
CA HIS A 196 15.37 11.55 24.52
C HIS A 196 13.99 11.37 23.89
N LEU A 197 12.99 12.13 24.36
CA LEU A 197 11.64 12.15 23.81
C LEU A 197 11.63 12.48 22.33
N VAL A 198 12.31 13.56 21.91
CA VAL A 198 12.40 13.94 20.49
C VAL A 198 13.08 12.84 19.69
N ARG A 199 14.22 12.30 20.16
CA ARG A 199 14.89 11.20 19.44
C ARG A 199 14.01 9.95 19.34
N GLN A 200 13.21 9.63 20.35
CA GLN A 200 12.26 8.51 20.32
C GLN A 200 11.09 8.78 19.36
N LEU A 201 10.51 9.98 19.39
CA LEU A 201 9.40 10.37 18.50
C LEU A 201 9.81 10.35 17.03
N PHE A 202 11.08 10.66 16.73
CA PHE A 202 11.62 10.65 15.37
C PHE A 202 12.50 9.43 15.05
N ALA A 203 12.59 8.45 15.95
CA ALA A 203 13.30 7.22 15.69
C ALA A 203 12.64 6.49 14.51
N LYS A 204 13.44 6.07 13.53
CA LYS A 204 12.93 5.22 12.45
C LYS A 204 12.49 3.89 13.05
N ASP A 205 11.23 3.50 12.81
CA ASP A 205 10.79 2.13 13.08
C ASP A 205 11.63 1.19 12.20
N PRO A 206 12.47 0.31 12.79
CA PRO A 206 13.28 -0.62 12.01
C PRO A 206 12.42 -1.57 11.17
N LEU A 207 11.16 -1.81 11.56
CA LEU A 207 10.20 -2.61 10.82
C LEU A 207 9.52 -1.82 9.70
N ALA A 208 9.57 -0.49 9.69
CA ALA A 208 8.92 0.30 8.64
C ALA A 208 9.60 0.11 7.27
N GLU A 209 10.93 0.01 7.25
CA GLU A 209 11.68 -0.27 6.02
C GLU A 209 11.37 -1.67 5.49
N GLU A 210 11.27 -2.67 6.37
CA GLU A 210 10.88 -4.03 5.99
C GLU A 210 9.42 -4.09 5.49
N ARG A 211 8.47 -3.44 6.19
CA ARG A 211 7.06 -3.35 5.77
C ARG A 211 6.94 -2.72 4.39
N LEU A 212 7.63 -1.61 4.16
CA LEU A 212 7.64 -0.92 2.88
C LEU A 212 8.20 -1.83 1.78
N GLN A 213 9.32 -2.49 2.04
CA GLN A 213 9.91 -3.42 1.09
C GLN A 213 8.96 -4.57 0.74
N GLN A 214 8.32 -5.18 1.74
CA GLN A 214 7.37 -6.27 1.51
C GLN A 214 6.09 -5.77 0.80
N ALA A 215 5.61 -4.56 1.11
CA ALA A 215 4.49 -3.91 0.43
C ALA A 215 4.78 -3.70 -1.07
N GLN A 216 5.96 -3.19 -1.40
CA GLN A 216 6.40 -3.03 -2.80
C GLN A 216 6.51 -4.38 -3.51
N LEU A 217 7.08 -5.40 -2.87
CA LEU A 217 7.18 -6.75 -3.44
C LEU A 217 5.79 -7.37 -3.68
N PHE A 218 4.85 -7.16 -2.77
CA PHE A 218 3.47 -7.60 -2.93
C PHE A 218 2.82 -6.92 -4.13
N LEU A 219 2.88 -5.58 -4.22
CA LEU A 219 2.31 -4.80 -5.33
C LEU A 219 2.93 -5.18 -6.68
N GLN A 220 4.24 -5.39 -6.72
CA GLN A 220 4.93 -5.87 -7.92
C GLN A 220 4.46 -7.27 -8.36
N ALA A 221 4.15 -8.14 -7.40
CA ALA A 221 3.70 -9.50 -7.67
C ALA A 221 2.20 -9.59 -8.02
N VAL A 222 1.36 -8.66 -7.54
CA VAL A 222 -0.04 -8.62 -7.98
C VAL A 222 -0.21 -7.95 -9.34
N GLY A 223 0.69 -7.03 -9.69
CA GLY A 223 0.70 -6.30 -10.94
C GLY A 223 0.12 -4.89 -10.80
N ARG A 224 0.40 -4.03 -11.79
CA ARG A 224 -0.04 -2.61 -11.76
C ARG A 224 -1.56 -2.47 -11.80
N ASN A 225 -2.22 -3.38 -12.51
CA ASN A 225 -3.68 -3.37 -12.67
C ASN A 225 -4.41 -3.99 -11.47
N ALA A 226 -3.68 -4.45 -10.44
CA ALA A 226 -4.25 -5.11 -9.27
C ALA A 226 -5.18 -4.21 -8.45
N ILE A 227 -5.11 -2.88 -8.61
CA ILE A 227 -5.96 -1.97 -7.85
C ILE A 227 -7.42 -2.04 -8.32
N ASP A 228 -7.64 -2.36 -9.59
CA ASP A 228 -8.96 -2.44 -10.22
C ASP A 228 -9.41 -3.90 -10.45
N MET A 229 -8.58 -4.86 -10.07
CA MET A 229 -8.82 -6.30 -10.26
C MET A 229 -9.45 -6.93 -9.02
N ASP A 230 -10.46 -7.79 -9.23
CA ASP A 230 -10.94 -8.69 -8.17
C ASP A 230 -9.89 -9.78 -7.90
N MET A 231 -9.24 -9.71 -6.75
CA MET A 231 -8.18 -10.63 -6.35
C MET A 231 -8.67 -12.07 -6.20
N SER A 232 -9.95 -12.29 -5.92
CA SER A 232 -10.52 -13.63 -5.83
C SER A 232 -10.62 -14.25 -7.22
N LYS A 233 -11.17 -13.51 -8.19
CA LYS A 233 -11.22 -13.93 -9.60
C LYS A 233 -9.83 -14.16 -10.17
N ARG A 234 -8.87 -13.29 -9.85
CA ARG A 234 -7.46 -13.45 -10.23
C ARG A 234 -6.86 -14.76 -9.71
N ASP A 235 -7.07 -15.05 -8.42
CA ASP A 235 -6.53 -16.26 -7.78
C ASP A 235 -7.17 -17.54 -8.35
N GLU A 236 -8.47 -17.50 -8.67
CA GLU A 236 -9.18 -18.57 -9.38
C GLU A 236 -8.62 -18.78 -10.79
N PHE A 237 -8.34 -17.70 -11.53
CA PHE A 237 -7.73 -17.75 -12.84
C PHE A 237 -6.32 -18.38 -12.81
N ILE A 238 -5.46 -17.92 -11.89
CA ILE A 238 -4.13 -18.51 -11.66
C ILE A 238 -4.24 -20.00 -11.31
N HIS A 239 -5.22 -20.37 -10.49
CA HIS A 239 -5.47 -21.77 -10.14
C HIS A 239 -5.83 -22.61 -11.37
N ALA A 240 -6.75 -22.11 -12.20
CA ALA A 240 -7.21 -22.81 -13.39
C ALA A 240 -6.07 -23.03 -14.39
N ILE A 241 -5.20 -22.04 -14.60
CA ILE A 241 -4.00 -22.19 -15.44
C ILE A 241 -3.06 -23.26 -14.87
N ARG A 242 -2.81 -23.27 -13.56
CA ARG A 242 -1.96 -24.29 -12.92
C ARG A 242 -2.54 -25.70 -13.05
N LEU A 243 -3.85 -25.85 -12.98
CA LEU A 243 -4.51 -27.14 -13.22
C LEU A 243 -4.38 -27.59 -14.68
N ALA A 244 -4.36 -26.65 -15.63
CA ALA A 244 -4.21 -26.94 -17.05
C ALA A 244 -2.76 -27.29 -17.45
N ASP A 245 -1.76 -26.95 -16.63
CA ASP A 245 -0.34 -27.33 -16.76
C ASP A 245 0.18 -28.09 -15.51
N PRO A 246 -0.22 -29.36 -15.29
CA PRO A 246 0.24 -30.16 -14.14
C PRO A 246 1.76 -30.34 -14.08
N MET A 247 2.42 -30.29 -15.24
CA MET A 247 3.87 -30.46 -15.36
C MET A 247 4.65 -29.18 -15.02
N SER A 248 3.96 -28.06 -14.76
CA SER A 248 4.57 -26.74 -14.51
C SER A 248 5.57 -26.32 -15.61
N SER A 249 5.30 -26.76 -16.84
CA SER A 249 6.11 -26.49 -18.02
C SER A 249 6.23 -24.99 -18.31
N GLY A 250 5.26 -24.17 -17.89
CA GLY A 250 5.18 -22.77 -18.25
C GLY A 250 4.44 -22.51 -19.56
N TYR A 251 3.87 -23.55 -20.17
CA TYR A 251 3.13 -23.48 -21.42
C TYR A 251 1.75 -24.12 -21.30
N ILE A 252 0.79 -23.61 -22.06
CA ILE A 252 -0.58 -24.12 -22.14
C ILE A 252 -1.04 -24.13 -23.59
N GLN A 253 -1.83 -25.13 -23.98
CA GLN A 253 -2.42 -25.17 -25.31
C GLN A 253 -3.46 -24.05 -25.50
N PRO A 254 -3.59 -23.46 -26.70
CA PRO A 254 -4.54 -22.39 -26.98
C PRO A 254 -5.99 -22.73 -26.60
N GLU A 255 -6.43 -23.95 -26.90
CA GLU A 255 -7.79 -24.41 -26.63
C GLU A 255 -8.07 -24.45 -25.12
N ARG A 256 -7.09 -24.92 -24.34
CA ARG A 256 -7.17 -24.95 -22.88
C ARG A 256 -7.16 -23.56 -22.26
N LEU A 257 -6.38 -22.62 -22.83
CA LEU A 257 -6.38 -21.25 -22.35
C LEU A 257 -7.72 -20.57 -22.64
N LEU A 258 -8.30 -20.82 -23.82
CA LEU A 258 -9.63 -20.34 -24.20
C LEU A 258 -10.72 -20.88 -23.28
N GLU A 259 -10.69 -22.18 -22.95
CA GLU A 259 -11.57 -22.78 -21.96
C GLU A 259 -11.46 -22.11 -20.58
N VAL A 260 -10.24 -21.76 -20.16
CA VAL A 260 -10.01 -21.11 -18.86
C VAL A 260 -10.50 -19.65 -18.87
N LEU A 261 -10.33 -18.92 -19.97
CA LEU A 261 -10.84 -17.55 -20.14
C LEU A 261 -12.38 -17.53 -20.14
N ASN A 262 -13.00 -18.48 -20.85
CA ASN A 262 -14.46 -18.58 -21.02
C ASN A 262 -15.18 -19.28 -19.86
N ARG A 263 -14.48 -19.54 -18.74
CA ARG A 263 -15.12 -20.05 -17.51
C ARG A 263 -15.91 -18.97 -16.76
N ASN A 264 -15.58 -17.70 -17.00
CA ASN A 264 -16.34 -16.56 -16.50
C ASN A 264 -17.37 -16.14 -17.55
N ASP A 265 -18.35 -15.30 -17.21
CA ASP A 265 -19.46 -14.87 -18.10
C ASP A 265 -19.04 -14.12 -19.39
N GLU A 266 -17.73 -14.02 -19.66
CA GLU A 266 -17.17 -13.40 -20.86
C GLU A 266 -16.83 -14.47 -21.90
N GLN A 267 -17.19 -14.22 -23.17
CA GLN A 267 -16.89 -15.09 -24.28
C GLN A 267 -15.75 -14.51 -25.12
N PHE A 268 -14.53 -14.99 -24.89
CA PHE A 268 -13.41 -14.81 -25.79
C PHE A 268 -13.52 -15.76 -26.98
N THR A 269 -13.30 -15.22 -28.18
CA THR A 269 -13.14 -15.98 -29.41
C THR A 269 -11.69 -16.44 -29.59
N SER A 270 -11.47 -17.46 -30.43
CA SER A 270 -10.13 -17.91 -30.79
C SER A 270 -9.30 -16.83 -31.51
N GLU A 271 -9.97 -15.91 -32.22
CA GLU A 271 -9.34 -14.82 -32.94
C GLU A 271 -8.82 -13.74 -31.98
N GLU A 272 -9.63 -13.36 -30.99
CA GLU A 272 -9.23 -12.44 -29.93
C GLU A 272 -8.10 -13.02 -29.07
N LEU A 273 -8.19 -14.31 -28.73
CA LEU A 273 -7.12 -14.98 -28.00
C LEU A 273 -5.80 -14.92 -28.79
N LYS A 274 -5.84 -15.18 -30.10
CA LYS A 274 -4.67 -15.15 -30.96
C LYS A 274 -4.04 -13.76 -31.04
N LEU A 275 -4.85 -12.71 -31.10
CA LEU A 275 -4.37 -11.32 -31.05
C LEU A 275 -3.70 -11.01 -29.71
N LEU A 276 -4.26 -11.50 -28.60
CA LEU A 276 -3.71 -11.30 -27.26
C LEU A 276 -2.41 -12.09 -27.00
N THR A 277 -2.25 -13.24 -27.66
CA THR A 277 -1.11 -14.15 -27.44
C THR A 277 -0.04 -14.06 -28.52
N GLU A 278 -0.16 -13.08 -29.41
CA GLU A 278 0.83 -12.82 -30.46
C GLU A 278 2.23 -12.60 -29.86
N GLY A 279 3.21 -13.37 -30.34
CA GLY A 279 4.59 -13.33 -29.82
C GLY A 279 4.83 -14.06 -28.48
N MET A 280 3.82 -14.72 -27.92
CA MET A 280 3.93 -15.54 -26.70
C MET A 280 3.97 -17.05 -26.98
N GLU A 281 3.76 -17.43 -28.23
CA GLU A 281 3.77 -18.82 -28.70
C GLU A 281 5.20 -19.31 -28.93
N ASP A 282 5.44 -20.58 -28.60
CA ASP A 282 6.68 -21.23 -28.99
C ASP A 282 6.56 -21.90 -30.37
N ILE A 283 6.88 -21.12 -31.40
CA ILE A 283 6.85 -21.55 -32.80
C ILE A 283 7.91 -22.63 -33.08
N GLN A 284 8.98 -22.74 -32.27
CA GLN A 284 10.08 -23.66 -32.51
C GLN A 284 9.81 -25.07 -31.99
N CYS A 285 9.09 -25.19 -30.87
CA CYS A 285 8.85 -26.48 -30.22
C CYS A 285 7.36 -26.84 -30.08
N ASP A 286 6.45 -26.02 -30.63
CA ASP A 286 4.99 -26.19 -30.56
C ASP A 286 4.51 -26.49 -29.13
N ARG A 287 5.17 -25.85 -28.15
CA ARG A 287 4.86 -26.07 -26.72
C ARG A 287 3.55 -25.39 -26.31
N GLY A 288 2.96 -24.59 -27.20
CA GLY A 288 1.78 -23.77 -26.94
C GLY A 288 2.15 -22.35 -26.48
N ILE A 289 1.24 -21.74 -25.73
CA ILE A 289 1.30 -20.35 -25.30
C ILE A 289 2.05 -20.26 -23.98
N ASN A 290 3.04 -19.38 -23.90
CA ASN A 290 3.72 -19.07 -22.65
C ASN A 290 2.80 -18.26 -21.73
N TYR A 291 2.04 -18.96 -20.89
CA TYR A 291 1.06 -18.31 -20.00
C TYR A 291 1.71 -17.40 -18.96
N ARG A 292 3.01 -17.56 -18.66
CA ARG A 292 3.71 -16.65 -17.72
C ARG A 292 3.86 -15.25 -18.32
N ARG A 293 4.13 -15.17 -19.63
CA ARG A 293 4.15 -13.89 -20.37
C ARG A 293 2.75 -13.32 -20.52
N PHE A 294 1.78 -14.17 -20.82
CA PHE A 294 0.38 -13.76 -20.89
C PHE A 294 -0.09 -13.11 -19.59
N LEU A 295 0.20 -13.75 -18.45
CA LEU A 295 -0.14 -13.19 -17.13
C LEU A 295 0.62 -11.91 -16.80
N GLN A 296 1.86 -11.79 -17.27
CA GLN A 296 2.61 -10.53 -17.14
C GLN A 296 1.97 -9.40 -17.93
N LEU A 297 1.45 -9.69 -19.12
CA LEU A 297 0.73 -8.73 -19.95
C LEU A 297 -0.53 -8.26 -19.22
N ILE A 298 -1.49 -9.17 -18.96
CA ILE A 298 -2.81 -8.79 -18.43
C ILE A 298 -2.77 -8.14 -17.04
N MET A 299 -1.73 -8.40 -16.24
CA MET A 299 -1.62 -7.84 -14.88
C MET A 299 -0.82 -6.54 -14.82
N ASN A 300 -0.06 -6.17 -15.86
CA ASN A 300 0.81 -4.98 -15.84
C ASN A 300 0.56 -3.97 -16.97
N GLU A 301 -0.06 -4.39 -18.06
CA GLU A 301 -0.44 -3.57 -19.21
C GLU A 301 -1.96 -3.45 -19.30
#